data_AF-A0A3D3S317-F1
#
_entry.id   AF-A0A3D3S317-F1
#
_cell.length_a   1.000
_cell.length_b   1.000
_cell.length_c   1.000
_cell.angle_alpha   90.00
_cell.angle_beta   90.00
_cell.angle_gamma   90.00
#
_symmetry.space_group_name_H-M   'P 1'
#
loop_
_entity.id
_entity.type
_entity.pdbx_description
1 polymer ?
#
loop_
_entity_poly.entity_id
_entity_poly.type
_entity_poly.pdbx_seq_one_letter_code
_entity_poly.pdbx_strand_id
1 'polypeptide(L)'
;MSAWAGWVLPPLIGAVIGGVTNDIAIRMLFRPYQPWRIGRLGVPLTPGLIPRERAQIAEAIADTFTAHVLDGDQVADLLLTEPVRARLRDKVAGMVEQLGGLLGANAAMLSMAKGMAGDLLLREVDALARADGPSAEHIRERIRARIDALDVAKLEALVLGFSRKQFRAITYFGVLVGGLIGFVQVLLTQVLAVY
;
A
#
# COMPACT_ATOMS: atom_id res chain seq x y z
N MET A 1 49.06 26.43 7.02
CA MET A 1 48.08 25.41 6.60
C MET A 1 47.21 26.03 5.51
N SER A 2 46.88 25.29 4.46
CA SER A 2 46.44 25.81 3.18
C SER A 2 45.07 26.51 3.21
N ALA A 3 45.00 27.74 2.68
CA ALA A 3 43.81 28.62 2.74
C ALA A 3 42.52 27.99 2.19
N TRP A 4 42.61 27.05 1.24
CA TRP A 4 41.46 26.32 0.69
C TRP A 4 40.76 25.40 1.69
N ALA A 5 41.48 24.93 2.71
CA ALA A 5 40.94 24.04 3.73
C ALA A 5 39.79 24.70 4.52
N GLY A 6 39.89 26.00 4.80
CA GLY A 6 38.87 26.75 5.53
C GLY A 6 37.55 26.90 4.78
N TRP A 7 37.55 26.81 3.45
CA TRP A 7 36.36 26.94 2.62
C TRP A 7 35.63 25.61 2.44
N VAL A 8 36.39 24.52 2.41
CA VAL A 8 35.86 23.19 2.06
C VAL A 8 35.58 22.34 3.29
N LEU A 9 36.38 22.44 4.36
CA LEU A 9 36.17 21.62 5.55
C LEU A 9 34.81 21.86 6.22
N PRO A 10 34.36 23.10 6.48
CA PRO A 10 33.12 23.30 7.24
C PRO A 10 31.87 22.79 6.52
N PRO A 11 31.66 23.04 5.20
CA PRO A 11 30.58 22.40 4.44
C PRO A 11 30.67 20.88 4.44
N LEU A 12 31.88 20.32 4.28
CA LEU A 12 32.07 18.88 4.23
C LEU A 12 31.74 18.22 5.58
N ILE A 13 32.24 18.79 6.69
CA ILE A 13 31.94 18.34 8.05
C ILE A 13 30.45 18.47 8.33
N GLY A 14 29.83 19.60 7.97
CA GLY A 14 28.40 19.81 8.14
C GLY A 14 27.58 18.76 7.37
N ALA A 15 27.96 18.47 6.13
CA ALA A 15 27.31 17.45 5.30
C ALA A 15 27.44 16.04 5.91
N VAL A 16 28.62 15.69 6.44
CA VAL A 16 28.85 14.40 7.12
C VAL A 16 28.03 14.30 8.40
N ILE A 17 28.04 15.33 9.25
CA ILE A 17 27.27 15.35 10.51
C ILE A 17 25.77 15.26 10.19
N GLY A 18 25.28 16.02 9.21
CA GLY A 18 23.89 16.00 8.79
C GLY A 18 23.46 14.62 8.26
N GLY A 19 24.30 13.99 7.45
CA GLY A 19 24.07 12.63 6.95
C GLY A 19 24.04 11.58 8.06
N VAL A 20 25.03 11.59 8.95
CA VAL A 20 25.15 10.63 10.06
C VAL A 20 23.99 10.80 11.05
N THR A 21 23.71 12.04 11.47
CA THR A 21 22.65 12.33 12.45
C THR A 21 21.30 11.91 11.90
N ASN A 22 21.03 12.17 10.62
CA ASN A 22 19.75 11.85 10.04
C ASN A 22 19.59 10.35 9.72
N ASP A 23 20.66 9.63 9.38
CA ASP A 23 20.66 8.15 9.32
C ASP A 23 20.34 7.53 10.68
N ILE A 24 20.92 8.06 11.76
CA ILE A 24 20.63 7.61 13.13
C ILE A 24 19.16 7.86 13.47
N ALA A 25 18.63 9.05 13.18
CA ALA A 25 17.23 9.39 13.46
C ALA A 25 16.25 8.44 12.74
N ILE A 26 16.50 8.14 11.46
CA ILE A 26 15.71 7.16 10.72
C ILE A 26 15.79 5.80 11.41
N ARG A 27 16.99 5.31 11.73
CA ARG A 27 17.14 4.02 12.43
C ARG A 27 16.40 4.00 13.77
N MET A 28 16.37 5.10 14.51
CA MET A 28 15.64 5.24 15.78
C MET A 28 14.12 5.17 15.59
N LEU A 29 13.57 5.64 14.47
CA LEU A 29 12.14 5.50 14.17
C LEU A 29 11.74 4.04 13.91
N PHE A 30 12.64 3.24 13.34
CA PHE A 30 12.35 1.91 12.80
C PHE A 30 12.82 0.71 13.62
N ARG A 31 13.83 0.85 14.49
CA ARG A 31 14.58 -0.32 14.99
C ARG A 31 14.83 -0.46 16.48
N PRO A 32 14.70 0.53 17.39
CA PRO A 32 14.68 0.18 18.80
C PRO A 32 13.33 -0.47 19.08
N TYR A 33 13.27 -1.81 19.01
CA TYR A 33 12.07 -2.59 19.32
C TYR A 33 11.74 -2.60 20.81
N GLN A 34 12.72 -2.22 21.64
CA GLN A 34 12.59 -2.09 23.08
C GLN A 34 13.13 -0.72 23.53
N PRO A 35 12.56 -0.14 24.60
CA PRO A 35 13.02 1.13 25.16
C PRO A 35 14.44 0.98 25.70
N TRP A 36 15.32 1.91 25.32
CA TRP A 36 16.67 1.96 25.85
C TRP A 36 16.69 2.85 27.10
N ARG A 37 17.40 2.40 28.14
CA ARG A 37 17.60 3.13 29.38
C ARG A 37 19.09 3.33 29.61
N ILE A 38 19.52 4.58 29.77
CA ILE A 38 20.90 4.91 30.13
C ILE A 38 20.86 5.46 31.55
N GLY A 39 21.25 4.62 32.52
CA GLY A 39 21.13 4.93 33.94
C GLY A 39 19.67 5.09 34.38
N ARG A 40 19.32 6.27 34.91
CA ARG A 40 17.94 6.61 35.34
C ARG A 40 17.11 7.32 34.25
N LEU A 41 17.71 7.69 33.12
CA LEU A 41 17.03 8.44 32.06
C LEU A 41 16.67 7.51 30.89
N GLY A 42 15.39 7.52 30.48
CA GLY A 42 14.93 6.82 29.28
C GLY A 42 15.24 7.63 28.03
N VAL A 43 15.72 6.97 26.98
CA VAL A 43 16.05 7.66 25.72
C VAL A 43 14.74 8.04 25.01
N PRO A 44 14.50 9.32 24.68
CA PRO A 44 13.32 9.72 23.92
C PRO A 44 13.32 9.03 22.54
N LEU A 45 12.15 8.71 22.00
CA LEU A 45 11.98 7.97 20.74
C LEU A 45 12.49 6.51 20.80
N THR A 46 12.58 5.91 21.99
CA THR A 46 12.75 4.46 22.17
C THR A 46 11.61 3.90 23.05
N PRO A 47 10.89 2.84 22.63
CA PRO A 47 10.98 2.15 21.34
C PRO A 47 10.60 3.07 20.16
N GLY A 48 11.06 2.69 18.97
CA GLY A 48 10.80 3.45 17.75
C GLY A 48 9.30 3.60 17.51
N LEU A 49 8.89 4.73 16.93
CA LEU A 49 7.48 5.09 16.77
C LEU A 49 6.72 4.07 15.90
N ILE A 50 7.30 3.68 14.76
CA ILE A 50 6.63 2.79 13.81
C ILE A 50 6.47 1.37 14.39
N PRO A 51 7.49 0.74 14.99
CA PRO A 51 7.31 -0.53 15.69
C PRO A 51 6.30 -0.48 16.85
N ARG A 52 6.09 0.68 17.48
CA ARG A 52 5.16 0.86 18.60
C ARG A 52 3.70 0.93 18.15
N GLU A 53 3.41 1.55 17.01
CA GLU A 53 2.04 1.72 16.50
C GLU A 53 1.67 0.74 15.37
N ARG A 54 2.57 -0.14 14.97
CA ARG A 54 2.37 -1.08 13.85
C ARG A 54 1.06 -1.88 13.89
N ALA A 55 0.65 -2.35 15.07
CA ALA A 55 -0.57 -3.12 15.24
C ALA A 55 -1.81 -2.26 14.99
N GLN A 56 -1.84 -1.05 15.56
CA GLN A 56 -2.93 -0.09 15.35
C GLN A 56 -3.03 0.35 13.90
N ILE A 57 -1.90 0.56 13.21
CA ILE A 57 -1.89 0.90 11.78
C ILE A 57 -2.45 -0.25 10.94
N ALA A 58 -2.05 -1.49 11.24
CA ALA A 58 -2.54 -2.67 10.51
C ALA A 58 -4.05 -2.90 10.73
N GLU A 59 -4.53 -2.71 11.96
CA GLU A 59 -5.95 -2.79 12.32
C GLU A 59 -6.76 -1.69 11.61
N ALA A 60 -6.30 -0.43 11.65
CA ALA A 60 -6.96 0.67 10.94
C ALA A 60 -7.02 0.45 9.42
N ILE A 61 -5.97 -0.14 8.82
CA ILE A 61 -5.97 -0.51 7.40
C ILE A 61 -7.00 -1.62 7.13
N ALA A 62 -7.05 -2.66 7.97
CA ALA A 62 -8.01 -3.76 7.84
C ALA A 62 -9.46 -3.28 7.97
N ASP A 63 -9.74 -2.41 8.94
CA ASP A 63 -11.06 -1.81 9.15
C ASP A 63 -11.48 -0.94 7.96
N THR A 64 -10.57 -0.12 7.45
CA THR A 64 -10.84 0.73 6.29
C THR A 64 -11.10 -0.11 5.03
N PHE A 65 -10.31 -1.17 4.82
CA PHE A 65 -10.48 -2.08 3.69
C PHE A 65 -11.81 -2.84 3.80
N THR A 66 -12.18 -3.24 5.00
CA THR A 66 -13.50 -3.85 5.29
C THR A 66 -14.63 -2.89 5.01
N ALA A 67 -14.51 -1.62 5.42
CA ALA A 67 -15.57 -0.63 5.21
C ALA A 67 -15.76 -0.24 3.74
N HIS A 68 -14.69 -0.24 2.92
CA HIS A 68 -14.75 0.30 1.54
C HIS A 68 -14.68 -0.76 0.44
N VAL A 69 -14.07 -1.93 0.68
CA VAL A 69 -13.90 -2.99 -0.33
C VAL A 69 -14.94 -4.09 -0.17
N LEU A 70 -15.58 -4.21 1.00
CA LEU A 70 -16.63 -5.21 1.28
C LEU A 70 -18.05 -4.64 1.27
N ASP A 71 -18.22 -3.39 0.83
CA ASP A 71 -19.55 -2.82 0.66
C ASP A 71 -20.24 -3.55 -0.51
N GLY A 72 -21.17 -4.45 -0.17
CA GLY A 72 -21.74 -5.45 -1.08
C GLY A 72 -22.37 -4.83 -2.33
N ASP A 73 -22.93 -3.64 -2.18
CA ASP A 73 -23.55 -2.86 -3.24
C ASP A 73 -22.55 -2.43 -4.31
N GLN A 74 -21.32 -2.07 -3.92
CA GLN A 74 -20.28 -1.62 -4.86
C GLN A 74 -19.63 -2.79 -5.62
N VAL A 75 -19.51 -3.95 -4.96
CA VAL A 75 -19.01 -5.18 -5.62
C VAL A 75 -20.03 -5.70 -6.63
N ALA A 76 -21.32 -5.63 -6.31
CA ALA A 76 -22.40 -5.94 -7.23
C ALA A 76 -22.34 -5.05 -8.49
N ASP A 77 -22.22 -3.74 -8.33
CA ASP A 77 -22.13 -2.79 -9.45
C ASP A 77 -20.89 -3.01 -10.34
N LEU A 78 -19.76 -3.42 -9.75
CA LEU A 78 -18.54 -3.80 -10.49
C LEU A 78 -18.71 -5.11 -11.29
N LEU A 79 -19.51 -6.05 -10.82
CA LEU A 79 -19.82 -7.29 -11.55
C LEU A 79 -20.89 -7.08 -12.63
N LEU A 80 -21.72 -6.05 -12.47
CA LEU A 80 -22.80 -5.70 -13.39
C LEU A 80 -22.37 -4.75 -14.52
N THR A 81 -21.08 -4.43 -14.66
CA THR A 81 -20.60 -3.58 -15.75
C THR A 81 -20.83 -4.28 -17.11
N GLU A 82 -21.25 -3.51 -18.12
CA GLU A 82 -21.47 -3.99 -19.51
C GLU A 82 -20.41 -4.96 -20.07
N PRO A 83 -19.09 -4.71 -19.94
CA PRO A 83 -18.07 -5.63 -20.45
C PRO A 83 -18.04 -6.98 -19.70
N VAL A 84 -18.44 -7.03 -18.42
CA VAL A 84 -18.53 -8.28 -17.65
C VAL A 84 -19.75 -9.10 -18.08
N ARG A 85 -20.90 -8.43 -18.25
CA ARG A 85 -22.14 -9.05 -18.78
C ARG A 85 -21.92 -9.63 -20.18
N ALA A 86 -21.27 -8.88 -21.06
CA ALA A 86 -20.95 -9.33 -22.42
C ALA A 86 -20.06 -10.59 -22.39
N ARG A 87 -19.00 -10.60 -21.56
CA ARG A 87 -18.13 -11.78 -21.41
C ARG A 87 -18.85 -13.00 -20.85
N LEU A 88 -19.75 -12.82 -19.89
CA LEU A 88 -20.57 -13.90 -19.34
C LEU A 88 -21.49 -14.48 -20.42
N ARG A 89 -22.18 -13.62 -21.16
CA ARG A 89 -23.05 -14.02 -22.27
C ARG A 89 -22.28 -14.81 -23.33
N ASP A 90 -21.11 -14.32 -23.74
CA ASP A 90 -20.26 -14.98 -24.74
C ASP A 90 -19.75 -16.34 -24.25
N LYS A 91 -19.35 -16.43 -22.97
CA LYS A 91 -18.86 -17.69 -22.40
C LYS A 91 -19.97 -18.75 -22.36
N VAL A 92 -21.17 -18.35 -21.97
CA VAL A 92 -22.36 -19.21 -21.92
C VAL A 92 -22.78 -19.62 -23.32
N ALA A 93 -22.80 -18.67 -24.27
CA ALA A 93 -23.09 -18.96 -25.67
C ALA A 93 -22.10 -19.98 -26.26
N GLY A 94 -20.82 -19.86 -25.92
CA GLY A 94 -19.78 -20.82 -26.31
C GLY A 94 -19.96 -22.20 -25.68
N MET A 95 -20.41 -22.30 -24.43
CA MET A 95 -20.74 -23.59 -23.80
C MET A 95 -21.95 -24.26 -24.46
N VAL A 96 -23.00 -23.47 -24.75
CA VAL A 96 -24.19 -23.96 -25.46
C VAL A 96 -23.84 -24.44 -26.87
N GLU A 97 -22.90 -23.76 -27.54
CA GLU A 97 -22.39 -24.18 -28.85
C GLU A 97 -21.65 -25.52 -28.80
N GLN A 98 -20.75 -25.69 -27.83
CA GLN A 98 -20.03 -26.94 -27.64
C GLN A 98 -20.98 -28.11 -27.34
N LEU A 99 -21.97 -27.89 -26.47
CA LEU A 99 -22.97 -28.90 -26.12
C LEU A 99 -23.90 -29.21 -27.29
N GLY A 100 -24.41 -28.20 -28.01
CA GLY A 100 -25.28 -28.43 -29.15
C GLY A 100 -24.54 -29.07 -30.34
N GLY A 101 -23.25 -28.80 -30.51
CA GLY A 101 -22.41 -29.50 -31.48
C GLY A 101 -22.22 -30.99 -31.14
N LEU A 102 -22.09 -31.32 -29.85
CA LEU A 102 -22.04 -32.71 -29.37
C LEU A 102 -23.38 -33.45 -29.49
N LEU A 103 -24.48 -32.74 -29.27
CA LEU A 103 -25.85 -33.30 -29.31
C LEU A 103 -26.48 -33.31 -30.71
N GLY A 104 -25.77 -32.80 -31.74
CA GLY A 104 -26.30 -32.72 -33.11
C GLY A 104 -27.48 -31.74 -33.26
N ALA A 105 -27.55 -30.71 -32.41
CA ALA A 105 -28.61 -29.71 -32.46
C ALA A 105 -28.51 -28.87 -33.75
N ASN A 106 -29.65 -28.56 -34.35
CA ASN A 106 -29.67 -27.70 -35.54
C ASN A 106 -29.38 -26.24 -35.18
N ALA A 107 -28.96 -25.45 -36.17
CA ALA A 107 -28.55 -24.05 -35.98
C ALA A 107 -29.65 -23.16 -35.36
N ALA A 108 -30.92 -23.45 -35.65
CA ALA A 108 -32.07 -22.72 -35.12
C ALA A 108 -32.32 -22.99 -33.62
N MET A 109 -32.19 -24.25 -33.19
CA MET A 109 -32.32 -24.64 -31.79
C MET A 109 -31.13 -24.11 -30.96
N LEU A 110 -29.93 -24.13 -31.54
CA LEU A 110 -28.72 -23.58 -30.94
C LEU A 110 -28.81 -22.06 -30.74
N SER A 111 -29.28 -21.29 -31.72
CA SER A 111 -29.40 -19.83 -31.58
C SER A 111 -30.43 -19.44 -30.52
N MET A 112 -31.55 -20.16 -30.47
CA MET A 112 -32.59 -19.98 -29.46
C MET A 112 -32.10 -20.34 -28.05
N ALA A 113 -31.39 -21.46 -27.91
CA ALA A 113 -30.80 -21.90 -26.64
C ALA A 113 -29.71 -20.93 -26.14
N LYS A 114 -28.85 -20.40 -27.03
CA LYS A 114 -27.85 -19.39 -26.69
C LYS A 114 -28.48 -18.11 -26.15
N GLY A 115 -29.53 -17.62 -26.81
CA GLY A 115 -30.28 -16.44 -26.37
C GLY A 115 -30.93 -16.63 -25.01
N MET A 116 -31.70 -17.72 -24.85
CA MET A 116 -32.38 -18.02 -23.58
C MET A 116 -31.40 -18.27 -22.44
N ALA A 117 -30.32 -19.01 -22.67
CA ALA A 117 -29.31 -19.28 -21.64
C ALA A 117 -28.56 -18.00 -21.23
N GLY A 118 -28.21 -17.14 -22.19
CA GLY A 118 -27.59 -15.85 -21.90
C GLY A 118 -28.52 -14.95 -21.08
N ASP A 119 -29.78 -14.82 -21.47
CA ASP A 119 -30.74 -13.93 -20.81
C ASP A 119 -31.15 -14.45 -19.42
N LEU A 120 -31.31 -15.77 -19.24
CA LEU A 120 -31.56 -16.36 -17.91
C LEU A 120 -30.39 -16.17 -16.97
N LEU A 121 -29.16 -16.35 -17.45
CA LEU A 121 -27.97 -16.21 -16.62
C LEU A 121 -27.72 -14.75 -16.25
N LEU A 122 -27.97 -13.81 -17.16
CA LEU A 122 -27.92 -12.37 -16.84
C LEU A 122 -28.98 -11.98 -15.79
N ARG A 123 -30.20 -12.52 -15.88
CA ARG A 123 -31.24 -12.30 -14.87
C ARG A 123 -30.87 -12.88 -13.51
N GLU A 124 -30.27 -14.05 -13.48
CA GLU A 124 -29.82 -14.69 -12.23
C GLU A 124 -28.66 -13.91 -11.61
N VAL A 125 -27.71 -13.44 -12.42
CA VAL A 125 -26.60 -12.58 -11.96
C VAL A 125 -27.11 -11.23 -11.45
N ASP A 126 -28.08 -10.62 -12.13
CA ASP A 126 -28.74 -9.39 -11.65
C ASP A 126 -29.50 -9.60 -10.34
N ALA A 127 -30.20 -10.72 -10.19
CA ALA A 127 -30.93 -11.06 -8.97
C ALA A 127 -29.96 -11.31 -7.81
N LEU A 128 -28.84 -12.00 -8.06
CA LEU A 128 -27.78 -12.24 -7.07
C LEU A 128 -27.01 -10.99 -6.67
N ALA A 129 -26.90 -10.01 -7.58
CA ALA A 129 -26.22 -8.74 -7.35
C ALA A 129 -27.11 -7.73 -6.61
N ARG A 130 -28.43 -7.75 -6.83
CA ARG A 130 -29.38 -6.80 -6.20
C ARG A 130 -30.05 -7.32 -4.93
N ALA A 131 -30.09 -8.64 -4.73
CA ALA A 131 -30.50 -9.20 -3.47
C ALA A 131 -29.29 -9.19 -2.53
N ASP A 132 -29.51 -8.82 -1.27
CA ASP A 132 -28.73 -9.25 -0.10
C ASP A 132 -28.76 -10.79 0.02
N GLY A 133 -28.33 -11.48 -1.03
CA GLY A 133 -28.47 -12.91 -1.22
C GLY A 133 -27.30 -13.68 -0.61
N PRO A 134 -27.48 -14.98 -0.33
CA PRO A 134 -26.48 -15.84 0.31
C PRO A 134 -25.14 -15.91 -0.44
N SER A 135 -25.10 -15.50 -1.71
CA SER A 135 -23.89 -15.44 -2.54
C SER A 135 -23.04 -14.19 -2.25
N ALA A 136 -23.66 -13.02 -2.04
CA ALA A 136 -22.98 -11.83 -1.58
C ALA A 136 -22.45 -12.07 -0.15
N GLU A 137 -23.25 -12.72 0.70
CA GLU A 137 -22.86 -13.22 2.02
C GLU A 137 -21.63 -14.14 1.94
N HIS A 138 -21.62 -15.13 1.04
CA HIS A 138 -20.51 -16.07 0.85
C HIS A 138 -19.26 -15.40 0.28
N ILE A 139 -19.39 -14.44 -0.64
CA ILE A 139 -18.26 -13.66 -1.14
C ILE A 139 -17.71 -12.80 0.01
N ARG A 140 -18.58 -12.18 0.81
CA ARG A 140 -18.24 -11.41 1.99
C ARG A 140 -17.50 -12.26 3.02
N GLU A 141 -18.00 -13.46 3.35
CA GLU A 141 -17.32 -14.42 4.22
C GLU A 141 -15.99 -14.90 3.64
N ARG A 142 -15.90 -15.17 2.33
CA ARG A 142 -14.65 -15.62 1.70
C ARG A 142 -13.60 -14.52 1.60
N ILE A 143 -14.01 -13.26 1.39
CA ILE A 143 -13.09 -12.12 1.42
C ILE A 143 -12.74 -11.77 2.87
N ARG A 144 -13.69 -11.83 3.81
CA ARG A 144 -13.44 -11.67 5.26
C ARG A 144 -12.47 -12.73 5.76
N ALA A 145 -12.67 -14.00 5.44
CA ALA A 145 -11.71 -15.07 5.75
C ALA A 145 -10.35 -14.88 5.05
N ARG A 146 -10.28 -14.19 3.90
CA ARG A 146 -9.02 -13.84 3.23
C ARG A 146 -8.33 -12.62 3.85
N ILE A 147 -9.09 -11.69 4.42
CA ILE A 147 -8.60 -10.54 5.20
C ILE A 147 -8.17 -11.01 6.59
N ASP A 148 -8.96 -11.84 7.26
CA ASP A 148 -8.61 -12.50 8.52
C ASP A 148 -7.40 -13.43 8.34
N ALA A 149 -7.22 -14.03 7.16
CA ALA A 149 -6.02 -14.78 6.79
C ALA A 149 -4.85 -13.90 6.30
N LEU A 150 -5.11 -12.63 5.95
CA LEU A 150 -4.09 -11.58 5.89
C LEU A 150 -3.88 -11.11 7.32
N ASP A 151 -3.26 -12.00 8.10
CA ASP A 151 -2.85 -11.76 9.49
C ASP A 151 -2.32 -10.32 9.63
N VAL A 152 -2.70 -9.64 10.71
CA VAL A 152 -2.19 -8.32 11.10
C VAL A 152 -0.68 -8.26 10.90
N ALA A 153 0.02 -9.37 11.10
CA ALA A 153 1.45 -9.57 10.81
C ALA A 153 1.90 -9.29 9.35
N LYS A 154 1.09 -9.62 8.33
CA LYS A 154 1.40 -9.33 6.92
C LYS A 154 1.14 -7.86 6.58
N LEU A 155 0.03 -7.29 7.03
CA LEU A 155 -0.23 -5.85 6.88
C LEU A 155 0.87 -5.04 7.60
N GLU A 156 1.28 -5.48 8.78
CA GLU A 156 2.44 -4.98 9.52
C GLU A 156 3.73 -5.07 8.70
N ALA A 157 4.04 -6.22 8.10
CA ALA A 157 5.25 -6.41 7.30
C ALA A 157 5.27 -5.51 6.04
N LEU A 158 4.11 -5.29 5.40
CA LEU A 158 3.98 -4.40 4.26
C LEU A 158 4.20 -2.93 4.64
N VAL A 159 3.60 -2.47 5.74
CA VAL A 159 3.78 -1.12 6.29
C VAL A 159 5.25 -0.89 6.65
N LEU A 160 5.88 -1.85 7.35
CA LEU A 160 7.28 -1.77 7.75
C LEU A 160 8.25 -1.83 6.57
N GLY A 161 7.94 -2.62 5.54
CA GLY A 161 8.77 -2.81 4.35
C GLY A 161 8.77 -1.60 3.42
N PHE A 162 7.59 -1.01 3.17
CA PHE A 162 7.44 0.17 2.32
C PHE A 162 8.09 1.40 2.94
N SER A 163 7.83 1.59 4.24
CA SER A 163 8.23 2.78 4.99
C SER A 163 9.76 2.98 4.93
N ARG A 164 10.57 1.98 5.29
CA ARG A 164 12.05 2.08 5.34
C ARG A 164 12.72 2.65 4.08
N LYS A 165 12.18 2.38 2.89
CA LYS A 165 12.79 2.81 1.62
C LYS A 165 12.56 4.30 1.36
N GLN A 166 11.38 4.82 1.72
CA GLN A 166 11.00 6.22 1.48
C GLN A 166 11.81 7.20 2.36
N PHE A 167 12.18 6.80 3.59
CA PHE A 167 12.92 7.70 4.49
C PHE A 167 14.39 7.93 4.09
N ARG A 168 14.98 7.13 3.18
CA ARG A 168 16.36 7.34 2.74
C ARG A 168 16.57 8.69 2.03
N ALA A 169 15.51 9.23 1.42
CA ALA A 169 15.53 10.59 0.86
C ALA A 169 15.89 11.63 1.93
N ILE A 170 15.43 11.44 3.17
CA ILE A 170 15.70 12.38 4.26
C ILE A 170 17.20 12.37 4.61
N THR A 171 17.90 11.23 4.55
CA THR A 171 19.36 11.19 4.76
C THR A 171 20.09 12.10 3.76
N TYR A 172 19.69 12.08 2.49
CA TYR A 172 20.24 12.98 1.47
C TYR A 172 19.93 14.45 1.76
N PHE A 173 18.71 14.76 2.23
CA PHE A 173 18.39 16.10 2.72
C PHE A 173 19.26 16.51 3.91
N GLY A 174 19.56 15.60 4.84
CA GLY A 174 20.46 15.85 5.96
C GLY A 174 21.88 16.24 5.50
N VAL A 175 22.42 15.52 4.51
CA VAL A 175 23.71 15.85 3.88
C VAL A 175 23.66 17.22 3.21
N LEU A 176 22.61 17.50 2.43
CA LEU A 176 22.42 18.76 1.72
C LEU A 176 22.34 19.96 2.69
N VAL A 177 21.46 19.86 3.69
CA VAL A 177 21.23 20.92 4.68
C VAL A 177 22.48 21.13 5.53
N GLY A 178 23.13 20.04 5.97
CA GLY A 178 24.38 20.12 6.70
C GLY A 178 25.49 20.81 5.90
N GLY A 179 25.60 20.50 4.61
CA GLY A 179 26.53 21.17 3.71
C GLY A 179 26.21 22.65 3.52
N LEU A 180 24.93 22.99 3.36
CA LEU A 180 24.47 24.38 3.25
C LEU A 180 24.77 25.18 4.52
N ILE A 181 24.52 24.62 5.70
CA ILE A 181 24.84 25.26 6.98
C ILE A 181 26.35 25.51 7.09
N GLY A 182 27.17 24.50 6.76
CA GLY A 182 28.63 24.67 6.78
C GLY A 182 29.13 25.70 5.76
N PHE A 183 28.46 25.85 4.61
CA PHE A 183 28.76 26.90 3.63
C PHE A 183 28.39 28.29 4.14
N VAL A 184 27.21 28.43 4.74
CA VAL A 184 26.78 29.68 5.38
C VAL A 184 27.73 30.04 6.53
N GLN A 185 28.20 29.07 7.30
CA GLN A 185 29.20 29.27 8.35
C GLN A 185 30.50 29.88 7.79
N VAL A 186 31.00 29.38 6.65
CA VAL A 186 32.19 29.95 6.00
C VAL A 186 31.95 31.41 5.59
N LEU A 187 30.83 31.69 4.92
CA LEU A 187 30.49 33.06 4.52
C LEU A 187 30.40 34.00 5.72
N LEU A 188 29.74 33.57 6.81
CA LEU A 188 29.66 34.35 8.05
C LEU A 188 31.03 34.62 8.64
N THR A 189 31.91 33.62 8.70
CA THR A 189 33.27 33.83 9.22
C THR A 189 34.08 34.83 8.40
N GLN A 190 33.87 34.91 7.08
CA GLN A 190 34.54 35.89 6.23
C GLN A 190 34.00 37.31 6.49
N VAL A 191 32.68 37.48 6.58
CA VAL A 191 32.07 38.78 6.88
C VAL A 191 32.50 39.28 8.26
N LEU A 192 32.53 38.39 9.27
CA LEU A 192 32.94 38.75 10.62
C LEU A 192 34.44 39.06 10.73
N ALA A 193 35.28 38.46 9.88
CA ALA A 193 36.72 38.73 9.86
C ALA A 193 37.08 40.07 9.18
N VAL A 194 36.12 40.70 8.49
CA VAL A 194 36.28 41.98 7.80
C VAL A 194 35.84 43.17 8.68
N TYR A 195 35.15 42.92 9.79
CA TYR A 195 34.75 43.92 10.80
C TYR A 195 35.58 43.80 12.07
#